data_AF-A0A969ECZ9-F1
#
_entry.id   AF-A0A969ECZ9-F1
#
_cell.length_a   1.000
_cell.length_b   1.000
_cell.length_c   1.000
_cell.angle_alpha   90.00
_cell.angle_beta   90.00
_cell.angle_gamma   90.00
#
_symmetry.space_group_name_H-M   'P 1'
#
loop_
_entity.id
_entity.type
_entity.pdbx_description
1 polymer ?
#
loop_
_entity_poly.entity_id
_entity_poly.type
_entity_poly.pdbx_seq_one_letter_code
_entity_poly.pdbx_strand_id
1 'polypeptide(L)'
;MQIASRETRAVLLAGLTYLIENVYTKLKYVESGFATEDEVGNALTRNFETLKTDGEYPNAAAHNEVKSWLVDESRLHRRVSIRALLDKFTKRPFGWSEFNTLGVVAELVNHGKAEFRRAQGSISAKELGLVQKLRSKKGMDEYLVRLCDEVDPASLRVARDLAHEFLADTPPSDPVKLYEAYETALKDSSIASKPGTTDLNRSSCPLVS
;
A
#
# COMPACT_ATOMS: atom_id res chain seq x y z
N MET A 1 -39.21 23.88 34.42
CA MET A 1 -39.12 24.45 33.06
C MET A 1 -37.81 24.01 32.38
N GLN A 2 -37.65 22.71 32.08
CA GLN A 2 -36.44 22.17 31.40
C GLN A 2 -36.72 21.61 30.00
N ILE A 3 -37.98 21.63 29.56
CA ILE A 3 -38.44 20.90 28.37
C ILE A 3 -38.13 21.72 27.09
N ALA A 4 -38.24 23.05 27.13
CA ALA A 4 -37.99 23.93 25.98
C ALA A 4 -36.50 24.05 25.56
N SER A 5 -35.56 23.86 26.49
CA SER A 5 -34.11 23.93 26.18
C SER A 5 -33.61 22.68 25.44
N ARG A 6 -34.28 21.54 25.61
CA ARG A 6 -33.90 20.29 24.94
C ARG A 6 -34.33 20.28 23.47
N GLU A 7 -35.50 20.84 23.17
CA GLU A 7 -36.02 20.96 21.80
C GLU A 7 -35.20 21.92 20.94
N THR A 8 -34.82 23.09 21.46
CA THR A 8 -33.97 24.05 20.74
C THR A 8 -32.60 23.47 20.40
N ARG A 9 -31.99 22.71 21.32
CA ARG A 9 -30.76 21.96 21.03
C ARG A 9 -30.98 20.87 19.98
N ALA A 10 -32.10 20.14 20.04
CA ALA A 10 -32.41 19.10 19.06
C ALA A 10 -32.58 19.67 17.65
N VAL A 11 -33.27 20.81 17.50
CA VAL A 11 -33.43 21.50 16.21
C VAL A 11 -32.08 22.01 15.70
N LEU A 12 -31.23 22.56 16.57
CA LEU A 12 -29.87 22.99 16.20
C LEU A 12 -29.01 21.82 15.71
N LEU A 13 -29.03 20.70 16.44
CA LEU A 13 -28.30 19.49 16.05
C LEU A 13 -28.82 18.94 14.72
N ALA A 14 -30.13 18.88 14.52
CA ALA A 14 -30.74 18.43 13.27
C ALA A 14 -30.34 19.34 12.08
N GLY A 15 -30.34 20.66 12.27
CA GLY A 15 -29.87 21.61 11.26
C GLY A 15 -28.38 21.45 10.94
N LEU A 16 -27.55 21.18 11.96
CA LEU A 16 -26.12 20.93 11.78
C LEU A 16 -25.87 19.60 11.05
N THR A 17 -26.58 18.53 11.42
CA THR A 17 -26.51 17.23 10.74
C THR A 17 -26.91 17.38 9.28
N TYR A 18 -28.03 18.06 9.01
CA TYR A 18 -28.48 18.34 7.64
C TYR A 18 -27.41 19.10 6.83
N LEU A 19 -26.79 20.12 7.43
CA LEU A 19 -25.70 20.85 6.77
C LEU A 19 -24.51 19.92 6.48
N ILE A 20 -24.07 19.12 7.45
CA ILE A 20 -22.95 18.19 7.27
C ILE A 20 -23.24 17.21 6.14
N GLU A 21 -24.44 16.65 6.08
CA GLU A 21 -24.83 15.69 5.03
C GLU A 21 -24.88 16.32 3.63
N ASN A 22 -25.30 17.58 3.52
CA ASN A 22 -25.35 18.29 2.24
C ASN A 22 -23.98 18.82 1.80
N VAL A 23 -23.12 19.15 2.75
CA VAL A 23 -21.80 19.73 2.50
C VAL A 23 -20.73 18.67 2.25
N TYR A 24 -20.79 17.59 3.02
CA TYR A 24 -19.84 16.47 2.98
C TYR A 24 -20.57 15.20 2.56
N THR A 25 -21.08 15.23 1.32
CA THR A 25 -21.84 14.11 0.73
C THR A 25 -21.05 12.81 0.70
N LYS A 26 -19.71 12.88 0.63
CA LYS A 26 -18.80 11.73 0.58
C LYS A 26 -18.15 11.39 1.93
N LEU A 27 -18.63 11.97 3.03
CA LEU A 27 -18.12 11.64 4.37
C LEU A 27 -18.42 10.18 4.74
N LYS A 28 -19.60 9.69 4.37
CA LYS A 28 -20.09 8.34 4.68
C LYS A 28 -19.35 7.21 3.93
N TYR A 29 -18.41 7.55 3.04
CA TYR A 29 -17.67 6.56 2.25
C TYR A 29 -16.62 5.79 3.08
N VAL A 30 -16.20 6.36 4.21
CA VAL A 30 -15.35 5.69 5.18
C VAL A 30 -16.26 5.10 6.26
N GLU A 31 -16.58 3.83 6.12
CA GLU A 31 -17.44 3.07 7.04
C GLU A 31 -16.65 2.56 8.25
N SER A 32 -15.45 2.01 7.99
CA SER A 32 -14.48 1.65 9.01
C SER A 32 -13.43 2.75 9.11
N GLY A 33 -13.68 3.71 9.98
CA GLY A 33 -12.74 4.79 10.28
C GLY A 33 -11.47 4.31 10.98
N PHE A 34 -10.43 5.12 10.86
CA PHE A 34 -9.13 4.99 11.51
C PHE A 34 -8.95 6.20 12.44
N ALA A 35 -8.73 5.94 13.73
CA ALA A 35 -8.56 6.95 14.76
C ALA A 35 -7.11 7.07 15.24
N THR A 36 -6.33 5.99 15.13
CA THR A 36 -4.98 5.91 15.69
C THR A 36 -3.93 5.54 14.63
N GLU A 37 -2.68 5.87 14.94
CA GLU A 37 -1.54 5.53 14.08
C GLU A 37 -1.35 4.00 13.94
N ASP A 38 -1.64 3.27 15.02
CA ASP A 38 -1.56 1.80 15.04
C ASP A 38 -2.60 1.17 14.12
N GLU A 39 -3.83 1.69 14.08
CA GLU A 39 -4.87 1.22 13.15
C GLU A 39 -4.47 1.42 11.69
N VAL A 40 -3.83 2.54 11.35
CA VAL A 40 -3.29 2.80 10.01
C VAL A 40 -2.11 1.87 9.69
N GLY A 41 -1.24 1.60 10.67
CA GLY A 41 -0.15 0.63 10.52
C GLY A 41 -0.65 -0.80 10.32
N ASN A 42 -1.70 -1.18 11.05
CA ASN A 42 -2.39 -2.45 10.88
C ASN A 42 -3.01 -2.53 9.47
N ALA A 43 -3.63 -1.47 8.95
CA ALA A 43 -4.18 -1.45 7.60
C ALA A 43 -3.15 -1.81 6.49
N LEU A 44 -1.87 -1.46 6.68
CA LEU A 44 -0.78 -1.81 5.76
C LEU A 44 -0.40 -3.30 5.76
N THR A 45 -0.71 -4.03 6.82
CA THR A 45 -0.22 -5.40 7.05
C THR A 45 -1.31 -6.42 7.32
N ARG A 46 -2.55 -5.96 7.50
CA ARG A 46 -3.71 -6.78 7.84
C ARG A 46 -4.02 -7.78 6.72
N ASN A 47 -4.29 -9.02 7.11
CA ASN A 47 -4.76 -10.07 6.20
C ASN A 47 -6.24 -9.86 5.86
N PHE A 48 -6.53 -9.36 4.65
CA PHE A 48 -7.90 -9.05 4.22
C PHE A 48 -8.80 -10.26 3.96
N GLU A 49 -8.27 -11.48 3.90
CA GLU A 49 -9.09 -12.70 3.77
C GLU A 49 -10.07 -12.87 4.95
N THR A 50 -9.72 -12.34 6.12
CA THR A 50 -10.57 -12.41 7.31
C THR A 50 -11.67 -11.34 7.36
N LEU A 51 -11.65 -10.36 6.46
CA LEU A 51 -12.59 -9.22 6.43
C LEU A 51 -13.62 -9.25 5.32
N LYS A 52 -13.57 -10.26 4.45
CA LYS A 52 -14.63 -10.46 3.45
C LYS A 52 -15.87 -11.01 4.16
N THR A 53 -16.64 -10.13 4.78
CA THR A 53 -17.88 -10.55 5.47
C THR A 53 -19.00 -10.83 4.46
N ASP A 54 -19.01 -10.15 3.29
CA ASP A 54 -20.00 -10.34 2.21
C ASP A 54 -19.42 -10.18 0.78
N GLY A 55 -18.11 -10.34 0.61
CA GLY A 55 -17.44 -10.19 -0.69
C GLY A 55 -17.06 -8.76 -1.08
N GLU A 56 -17.51 -7.76 -0.32
CA GLU A 56 -17.09 -6.36 -0.45
C GLU A 56 -16.12 -5.97 0.68
N TYR A 57 -15.10 -5.19 0.34
CA TYR A 57 -14.10 -4.73 1.31
C TYR A 57 -14.67 -3.58 2.15
N PRO A 58 -14.33 -3.47 3.44
CA PRO A 58 -14.64 -2.26 4.20
C PRO A 58 -14.05 -1.05 3.45
N ASN A 59 -14.83 0.04 3.36
CA ASN A 59 -14.42 1.29 2.69
C ASN A 59 -14.29 1.21 1.15
N ALA A 60 -14.93 0.26 0.46
CA ALA A 60 -14.83 0.12 -1.00
C ALA A 60 -15.14 1.41 -1.78
N ALA A 61 -16.14 2.19 -1.33
CA ALA A 61 -16.46 3.49 -1.91
C ALA A 61 -15.31 4.49 -1.80
N ALA A 62 -14.64 4.57 -0.64
CA ALA A 62 -13.48 5.42 -0.43
C ALA A 62 -12.27 4.97 -1.28
N HIS A 63 -12.02 3.66 -1.38
CA HIS A 63 -10.97 3.12 -2.23
C HIS A 63 -11.15 3.51 -3.70
N ASN A 64 -12.38 3.45 -4.21
CA ASN A 64 -12.67 3.78 -5.61
C ASN A 64 -12.50 5.27 -5.90
N GLU A 65 -12.90 6.15 -4.99
CA GLU A 65 -12.66 7.60 -5.11
C GLU A 65 -11.18 7.95 -5.13
N VAL A 66 -10.41 7.38 -4.19
CA VAL A 66 -8.96 7.61 -4.13
C VAL A 66 -8.28 7.11 -5.41
N LYS A 67 -8.64 5.91 -5.90
CA LYS A 67 -8.11 5.41 -7.18
C LYS A 67 -8.47 6.30 -8.35
N SER A 68 -9.73 6.70 -8.48
CA SER A 68 -10.18 7.57 -9.57
C SER A 68 -9.35 8.86 -9.59
N TRP A 69 -9.15 9.46 -8.42
CA TRP A 69 -8.35 10.66 -8.31
C TRP A 69 -6.87 10.43 -8.66
N LEU A 70 -6.27 9.31 -8.22
CA LEU A 70 -4.89 8.95 -8.59
C LEU A 70 -4.75 8.70 -10.11
N VAL A 71 -5.75 8.09 -10.75
CA VAL A 71 -5.80 7.91 -12.20
C VAL A 71 -5.85 9.27 -12.90
N ASP A 72 -6.70 10.19 -12.45
CA ASP A 72 -6.81 11.54 -13.02
C ASP A 72 -5.50 12.32 -12.89
N GLU A 73 -4.85 12.29 -11.71
CA GLU A 73 -3.56 12.93 -11.49
C GLU A 73 -2.44 12.30 -12.32
N SER A 74 -2.46 10.97 -12.49
CA SER A 74 -1.53 10.25 -13.37
C SER A 74 -1.68 10.66 -14.84
N ARG A 75 -2.93 10.79 -15.33
CA ARG A 75 -3.25 11.29 -16.68
C ARG A 75 -2.73 12.71 -16.91
N LEU A 76 -2.68 13.51 -15.84
CA LEU A 76 -2.14 14.88 -15.87
C LEU A 76 -0.62 14.92 -15.63
N HIS A 77 0.04 13.76 -15.57
CA HIS A 77 1.46 13.60 -15.26
C HIS A 77 1.90 14.27 -13.96
N ARG A 78 0.98 14.44 -13.02
CA ARG A 78 1.26 15.05 -11.72
C ARG A 78 1.65 13.99 -10.70
N ARG A 79 2.67 14.32 -9.91
CA ARG A 79 3.09 13.50 -8.78
C ARG A 79 2.22 13.87 -7.60
N VAL A 80 1.57 12.88 -7.00
CA VAL A 80 0.71 13.08 -5.84
C VAL A 80 1.54 12.93 -4.57
N SER A 81 1.75 14.02 -3.84
CA SER A 81 2.31 13.96 -2.49
C SER A 81 1.25 13.62 -1.45
N ILE A 82 1.67 13.14 -0.29
CA ILE A 82 0.76 12.91 0.85
C ILE A 82 0.08 14.21 1.27
N ARG A 83 0.82 15.33 1.23
CA ARG A 83 0.24 16.65 1.48
C ARG A 83 -0.93 16.96 0.54
N ALA A 84 -0.76 16.73 -0.76
CA ALA A 84 -1.82 16.98 -1.75
C ALA A 84 -3.04 16.06 -1.55
N LEU A 85 -2.78 14.80 -1.18
CA LEU A 85 -3.81 13.83 -0.82
C LEU A 85 -4.64 14.33 0.38
N LEU A 86 -3.98 14.70 1.49
CA LEU A 86 -4.65 15.23 2.68
C LEU A 86 -5.43 16.51 2.38
N ASP A 87 -4.84 17.44 1.64
CA ASP A 87 -5.49 18.70 1.25
C ASP A 87 -6.74 18.48 0.40
N LYS A 88 -6.80 17.40 -0.39
CA LYS A 88 -7.95 17.05 -1.23
C LYS A 88 -9.07 16.39 -0.43
N PHE A 89 -8.75 15.36 0.34
CA PHE A 89 -9.74 14.53 1.05
C PHE A 89 -10.21 15.13 2.38
N THR A 90 -9.50 16.11 2.94
CA THR A 90 -9.98 16.90 4.10
C THR A 90 -10.99 17.98 3.67
N LYS A 91 -10.97 18.40 2.40
CA LYS A 91 -11.89 19.44 1.88
C LYS A 91 -13.23 18.85 1.46
N ARG A 92 -14.22 19.73 1.27
CA ARG A 92 -15.51 19.39 0.65
C ARG A 92 -15.24 18.80 -0.74
N PRO A 93 -15.90 17.69 -1.14
CA PRO A 93 -17.07 17.05 -0.51
C PRO A 93 -16.77 15.89 0.47
N PHE A 94 -15.50 15.62 0.78
CA PHE A 94 -15.08 14.42 1.52
C PHE A 94 -15.05 14.64 3.04
N GLY A 95 -14.27 15.61 3.51
CA GLY A 95 -14.18 15.95 4.94
C GLY A 95 -13.57 14.84 5.81
N TRP A 96 -12.72 13.98 5.25
CA TRP A 96 -12.12 12.87 5.99
C TRP A 96 -11.02 13.36 6.94
N SER A 97 -10.82 12.63 8.04
CA SER A 97 -9.68 12.86 8.93
C SER A 97 -8.38 12.47 8.23
N GLU A 98 -7.26 13.00 8.73
CA GLU A 98 -5.93 12.61 8.26
C GLU A 98 -5.70 11.09 8.39
N PHE A 99 -6.05 10.52 9.55
CA PHE A 99 -5.97 9.09 9.80
C PHE A 99 -6.85 8.28 8.86
N ASN A 100 -8.09 8.72 8.59
CA ASN A 100 -8.97 8.05 7.65
C ASN A 100 -8.38 8.05 6.24
N THR A 101 -7.86 9.18 5.79
CA THR A 101 -7.27 9.31 4.45
C THR A 101 -6.04 8.42 4.31
N LEU A 102 -5.15 8.42 5.31
CA LEU A 102 -3.96 7.57 5.33
C LEU A 102 -4.31 6.09 5.45
N GLY A 103 -5.31 5.72 6.25
CA GLY A 103 -5.79 4.34 6.40
C GLY A 103 -6.36 3.78 5.11
N VAL A 104 -7.20 4.55 4.40
CA VAL A 104 -7.74 4.15 3.09
C VAL A 104 -6.63 3.96 2.06
N VAL A 105 -5.60 4.82 2.03
CA VAL A 105 -4.44 4.62 1.16
C VAL A 105 -3.57 3.44 1.59
N ALA A 106 -3.40 3.23 2.89
CA ALA A 106 -2.68 2.07 3.43
C ALA A 106 -3.34 0.76 3.00
N GLU A 107 -4.67 0.68 3.03
CA GLU A 107 -5.40 -0.48 2.50
C GLU A 107 -5.14 -0.66 1.01
N LEU A 108 -5.19 0.41 0.21
CA LEU A 108 -4.87 0.34 -1.23
C LEU A 108 -3.45 -0.18 -1.50
N VAL A 109 -2.49 0.20 -0.67
CA VAL A 109 -1.09 -0.24 -0.76
C VAL A 109 -0.96 -1.71 -0.40
N ASN A 110 -1.63 -2.15 0.66
CA ASN A 110 -1.64 -3.56 1.05
C ASN A 110 -2.36 -4.44 0.00
N HIS A 111 -3.33 -3.89 -0.74
CA HIS A 111 -3.93 -4.56 -1.91
C HIS A 111 -3.03 -4.60 -3.15
N GLY A 112 -1.85 -3.98 -3.11
CA GLY A 112 -0.94 -3.86 -4.26
C GLY A 112 -1.46 -2.94 -5.37
N LYS A 113 -2.52 -2.15 -5.12
CA LYS A 113 -3.10 -1.22 -6.11
C LYS A 113 -2.42 0.14 -6.10
N ALA A 114 -1.73 0.47 -5.02
CA ALA A 114 -0.93 1.67 -4.90
C ALA A 114 0.43 1.34 -4.25
N GLU A 115 1.41 2.22 -4.45
CA GLU A 115 2.69 2.15 -3.77
C GLU A 115 3.08 3.53 -3.22
N PHE A 116 3.78 3.52 -2.08
CA PHE A 116 4.46 4.69 -1.57
C PHE A 116 5.86 4.77 -2.16
N ARG A 117 6.21 5.93 -2.71
CA ARG A 117 7.51 6.18 -3.34
C ARG A 117 8.19 7.37 -2.69
N ARG A 118 9.50 7.26 -2.46
CA ARG A 118 10.38 8.37 -2.11
C ARG A 118 11.20 8.79 -3.32
N ALA A 119 11.81 9.97 -3.28
CA ALA A 119 12.66 10.46 -4.36
C ALA A 119 13.77 9.49 -4.81
N GLN A 120 14.20 8.56 -3.94
CA GLN A 120 15.27 7.59 -4.20
C GLN A 120 14.82 6.13 -4.34
N GLY A 121 13.52 5.83 -4.35
CA GLY A 121 13.04 4.44 -4.53
C GLY A 121 11.62 4.19 -4.01
N SER A 122 11.07 3.01 -4.35
CA SER A 122 9.82 2.52 -3.76
C SER A 122 10.07 2.09 -2.31
N ILE A 123 9.08 2.30 -1.43
CA ILE A 123 9.18 2.00 -0.01
C ILE A 123 8.37 0.73 0.28
N SER A 124 8.94 -0.17 1.06
CA SER A 124 8.21 -1.37 1.49
C SER A 124 7.12 -1.00 2.51
N ALA A 125 5.91 -1.50 2.28
CA ALA A 125 4.76 -1.32 3.18
C ALA A 125 5.00 -1.90 4.59
N LYS A 126 6.03 -2.76 4.77
CA LYS A 126 6.40 -3.39 6.04
C LYS A 126 7.41 -2.58 6.86
N GLU A 127 7.77 -1.37 6.45
CA GLU A 127 8.74 -0.54 7.19
C GLU A 127 8.17 -0.08 8.54
N LEU A 128 8.88 -0.36 9.64
CA LEU A 128 8.49 0.07 10.99
C LEU A 128 8.42 1.59 11.09
N GLY A 129 7.32 2.10 11.64
CA GLY A 129 7.08 3.53 11.82
C GLY A 129 6.85 4.31 10.53
N LEU A 130 6.48 3.63 9.42
CA LEU A 130 6.16 4.29 8.16
C LEU A 130 5.11 5.39 8.35
N VAL A 131 4.00 5.09 9.03
CA VAL A 131 2.90 6.04 9.27
C VAL A 131 3.39 7.30 9.99
N GLN A 132 4.25 7.17 11.00
CA GLN A 132 4.88 8.30 11.68
C GLN A 132 5.68 9.19 10.71
N LYS A 133 6.41 8.56 9.79
CA LYS A 133 7.23 9.26 8.79
C LYS A 133 6.36 9.95 7.76
N LEU A 134 5.26 9.32 7.31
CA LEU A 134 4.29 9.91 6.38
C LEU A 134 3.66 11.19 6.97
N ARG A 135 3.37 11.19 8.27
CA ARG A 135 2.81 12.35 8.99
C ARG A 135 3.82 13.45 9.32
N SER A 136 5.11 13.14 9.36
CA SER A 136 6.12 14.17 9.61
C SER A 136 6.02 15.27 8.55
N LYS A 137 6.16 16.55 8.94
CA LYS A 137 6.07 17.70 8.01
C LYS A 137 6.92 17.51 6.76
N LYS A 138 8.15 17.00 6.94
CA LYS A 138 9.06 16.70 5.84
C LYS A 138 8.59 15.50 5.01
N GLY A 139 8.04 14.48 5.66
CA GLY A 139 7.53 13.29 4.98
C GLY A 139 6.28 13.56 4.14
N MET A 140 5.40 14.47 4.56
CA MET A 140 4.21 14.82 3.79
C MET A 140 4.54 15.33 2.37
N ASP A 141 5.67 16.03 2.21
CA ASP A 141 6.13 16.56 0.92
C ASP A 141 7.09 15.59 0.19
N GLU A 142 7.84 14.77 0.92
CA GLU A 142 8.84 13.86 0.35
C GLU A 142 8.23 12.55 -0.16
N TYR A 143 7.17 12.07 0.47
CA TYR A 143 6.52 10.81 0.11
C TYR A 143 5.45 11.06 -0.95
N LEU A 144 5.49 10.23 -1.98
CA LEU A 144 4.60 10.25 -3.12
C LEU A 144 3.74 8.99 -3.12
N VAL A 145 2.50 9.12 -3.57
CA VAL A 145 1.59 8.01 -3.82
C VAL A 145 1.50 7.81 -5.31
N ARG A 146 1.70 6.59 -5.77
CA ARG A 146 1.54 6.20 -7.18
C ARG A 146 0.59 5.01 -7.27
N LEU A 147 -0.29 5.04 -8.25
CA LEU A 147 -1.09 3.86 -8.60
C LEU A 147 -0.17 2.81 -9.21
N CYS A 148 -0.23 1.59 -8.71
CA CYS A 148 0.40 0.47 -9.41
C CYS A 148 -0.44 0.18 -10.65
N ASP A 149 0.19 0.19 -11.82
CA ASP A 149 -0.46 -0.32 -13.01
C ASP A 149 -0.78 -1.81 -12.78
N GLU A 150 -1.97 -2.25 -13.21
CA GLU A 150 -2.26 -3.68 -13.25
C GLU A 150 -1.14 -4.35 -14.04
N VAL A 151 -0.43 -5.27 -13.40
CA VAL A 151 0.73 -5.91 -14.03
C VAL A 151 0.24 -6.53 -15.34
N ASP A 152 0.76 -6.00 -16.44
CA ASP A 152 0.36 -6.43 -17.76
C ASP A 152 0.49 -7.97 -17.86
N PRO A 153 -0.58 -8.70 -18.22
CA PRO A 153 -0.58 -10.15 -18.19
C PRO A 153 0.45 -10.74 -19.15
N ALA A 154 0.88 -10.00 -20.18
CA ALA A 154 1.98 -10.42 -21.04
C ALA A 154 3.33 -10.31 -20.31
N SER A 155 3.57 -9.25 -19.55
CA SER A 155 4.74 -9.10 -18.68
C SER A 155 4.80 -10.18 -17.60
N LEU A 156 3.65 -10.59 -17.05
CA LEU A 156 3.57 -11.74 -16.12
C LEU A 156 3.88 -13.07 -16.79
N ARG A 157 3.46 -13.27 -18.04
CA ARG A 157 3.81 -14.47 -18.81
C ARG A 157 5.31 -14.54 -19.05
N VAL A 158 5.92 -13.44 -19.51
CA VAL A 158 7.37 -13.36 -19.71
C VAL A 158 8.12 -13.64 -18.41
N ALA A 159 7.71 -13.01 -17.30
CA ALA A 159 8.30 -13.30 -15.99
C ALA A 159 8.12 -14.77 -15.59
N ARG A 160 6.97 -15.40 -15.89
CA ARG A 160 6.75 -16.82 -15.59
C ARG A 160 7.61 -17.73 -16.46
N ASP A 161 7.73 -17.44 -17.75
CA ASP A 161 8.54 -18.22 -18.68
C ASP A 161 10.02 -18.16 -18.27
N LEU A 162 10.51 -16.99 -17.88
CA LEU A 162 11.84 -16.83 -17.28
C LEU A 162 11.95 -17.59 -15.95
N ALA A 163 10.91 -17.60 -15.12
CA ALA A 163 10.94 -18.34 -13.86
C ALA A 163 11.04 -19.84 -14.12
N HIS A 164 10.36 -20.36 -15.13
CA HIS A 164 10.49 -21.76 -15.56
C HIS A 164 11.87 -22.10 -16.13
N GLU A 165 12.56 -21.13 -16.75
CA GLU A 165 13.90 -21.35 -17.30
C GLU A 165 14.99 -21.34 -16.22
N PHE A 166 14.83 -20.51 -15.19
CA PHE A 166 15.86 -20.29 -14.15
C PHE A 166 15.58 -20.95 -12.79
N LEU A 167 14.31 -21.23 -12.45
CA LEU A 167 13.94 -21.92 -11.21
C LEU A 167 13.51 -23.36 -11.51
N ALA A 168 14.03 -24.31 -10.74
CA ALA A 168 13.71 -25.73 -10.87
C ALA A 168 12.30 -26.11 -10.39
N ASP A 169 11.61 -25.20 -9.68
CA ASP A 169 10.29 -25.43 -9.09
C ASP A 169 9.20 -24.60 -9.78
N THR A 170 7.98 -25.13 -9.81
CA THR A 170 6.85 -24.49 -10.52
C THR A 170 6.50 -23.12 -9.90
N PRO A 171 6.62 -22.03 -10.67
CA PRO A 171 6.42 -20.67 -10.15
C PRO A 171 4.94 -20.41 -9.77
N PRO A 172 4.66 -19.85 -8.57
CA PRO A 172 3.31 -19.54 -8.11
C PRO A 172 2.55 -18.58 -9.04
N SER A 173 1.21 -18.69 -9.12
CA SER A 173 0.43 -17.82 -10.03
C SER A 173 0.27 -16.37 -9.55
N ASP A 174 0.58 -16.07 -8.28
CA ASP A 174 0.45 -14.73 -7.71
C ASP A 174 1.69 -13.86 -8.00
N PRO A 175 1.53 -12.63 -8.53
CA PRO A 175 2.64 -11.73 -8.89
C PRO A 175 3.57 -11.41 -7.71
N VAL A 176 3.02 -11.29 -6.50
CA VAL A 176 3.78 -10.95 -5.29
C VAL A 176 4.65 -12.14 -4.85
N LYS A 177 4.09 -13.36 -4.88
CA LYS A 177 4.81 -14.58 -4.49
C LYS A 177 5.90 -14.94 -5.50
N LEU A 178 5.68 -14.63 -6.79
CA LEU A 178 6.71 -14.75 -7.83
C LEU A 178 7.90 -13.86 -7.53
N TYR A 179 7.66 -12.59 -7.20
CA TYR A 179 8.73 -11.66 -6.85
C TYR A 179 9.54 -12.15 -5.64
N GLU A 180 8.86 -12.62 -4.60
CA GLU A 180 9.53 -13.18 -3.41
C GLU A 180 10.38 -14.41 -3.76
N ALA A 181 9.88 -15.33 -4.60
CA ALA A 181 10.62 -16.50 -5.06
C ALA A 181 11.86 -16.13 -5.90
N TYR A 182 11.76 -15.06 -6.70
CA TYR A 182 12.90 -14.52 -7.42
C TYR A 182 13.95 -13.93 -6.47
N GLU A 183 13.54 -13.18 -5.46
CA GLU A 183 14.48 -12.64 -4.48
C GLU A 183 15.21 -13.74 -3.71
N THR A 184 14.53 -14.83 -3.34
CA THR A 184 15.17 -15.95 -2.65
C THR A 184 16.16 -16.67 -3.56
N ALA A 185 15.77 -16.98 -4.81
CA ALA A 185 16.65 -17.63 -5.77
C ALA A 185 17.91 -16.79 -6.10
N LEU A 186 17.74 -15.47 -6.24
CA LEU A 186 18.87 -14.57 -6.46
C LEU A 186 19.81 -14.51 -5.24
N LYS A 187 19.27 -14.51 -4.01
CA LYS A 187 20.08 -14.58 -2.79
C LYS A 187 20.86 -15.91 -2.70
N ASP A 188 20.24 -17.04 -3.02
CA ASP A 188 20.89 -18.36 -3.02
C ASP A 188 22.00 -18.45 -4.07
N SER A 189 21.79 -17.91 -5.28
CA SER A 189 22.82 -17.83 -6.32
C SER A 189 23.99 -16.90 -5.96
N SER A 190 23.74 -15.84 -5.20
CA SER A 190 24.77 -14.94 -4.67
C SER A 190 25.63 -15.63 -3.58
N ILE A 191 25.03 -16.54 -2.80
CA ILE A 191 25.75 -17.37 -1.81
C ILE A 191 26.63 -18.43 -2.52
N ALA A 192 26.24 -18.92 -3.70
CA ALA A 192 27.02 -19.88 -4.48
C ALA A 192 28.31 -19.30 -5.13
N SER A 193 28.51 -17.96 -5.08
CA SER A 193 29.68 -17.29 -5.67
C SER A 193 30.83 -17.00 -4.68
N LYS A 194 30.96 -17.73 -3.55
CA LYS A 194 32.25 -17.78 -2.84
C LYS A 194 33.11 -18.89 -3.44
N PRO A 195 34.21 -18.56 -4.17
CA PRO A 195 35.05 -19.60 -4.75
C PRO A 195 35.79 -20.34 -3.64
N GLY A 196 35.49 -21.62 -3.49
CA GLY A 196 36.33 -22.56 -2.76
C GLY A 196 37.63 -22.76 -3.53
N THR A 197 38.75 -22.41 -2.90
CA THR A 197 40.11 -22.77 -3.30
C THR A 197 40.15 -24.26 -3.60
N THR A 198 40.19 -24.61 -4.88
CA THR A 198 40.47 -25.97 -5.33
C THR A 198 41.96 -26.03 -5.62
N ASP A 199 42.78 -26.18 -4.58
CA ASP A 199 44.19 -26.52 -4.78
C ASP A 199 44.28 -27.98 -5.20
N LEU A 200 44.73 -28.15 -6.44
CA LEU A 200 45.05 -29.40 -7.09
C LEU A 200 46.03 -30.20 -6.22
N ASN A 201 45.52 -31.28 -5.64
CA ASN A 201 46.29 -32.42 -5.16
C ASN A 201 47.19 -32.94 -6.30
N ARG A 202 48.41 -32.42 -6.39
CA ARG A 202 49.50 -33.08 -7.11
C ARG A 202 49.99 -34.21 -6.23
N SER A 203 49.30 -35.33 -6.38
CA SER A 203 49.69 -36.61 -5.82
C SER A 203 51.12 -36.91 -6.23
N SER A 204 51.95 -37.07 -5.21
CA SER A 204 53.18 -37.83 -5.21
C SER A 204 53.01 -39.11 -6.04
N CYS A 205 53.91 -39.35 -6.98
CA CYS A 205 54.25 -40.69 -7.41
C CYS A 205 55.75 -40.75 -7.77
N PRO A 206 56.39 -41.92 -7.57
CA PRO A 206 57.72 -41.95 -6.97
C PRO A 206 58.77 -42.77 -7.75
N LEU A 207 60.01 -42.70 -7.27
CA LEU A 207 61.11 -43.69 -7.31
C LEU A 207 61.91 -43.93 -8.61
N VAL A 208 63.24 -43.82 -8.39
CA VAL A 208 64.31 -44.79 -8.76
C VAL A 208 64.72 -44.77 -10.25
N SER A 209 66.00 -44.70 -10.61
CA SER A 209 67.23 -45.18 -9.97
C SER A 209 68.44 -44.35 -10.37
#